data_AF-A0A4V3PYT4-F1
#
_entry.id   AF-A0A4V3PYT4-F1
#
_cell.length_a   1.000
_cell.length_b   1.000
_cell.length_c   1.000
_cell.angle_alpha   90.00
_cell.angle_beta   90.00
_cell.angle_gamma   90.00
#
_symmetry.space_group_name_H-M   'P 1'
#
loop_
_entity.id
_entity.type
_entity.pdbx_description
1 polymer ?
#
loop_
_entity_poly.entity_id
_entity_poly.type
_entity_poly.pdbx_seq_one_letter_code
_entity_poly.pdbx_strand_id
1 'polypeptide(L)'
;MIFDGLVLGVIAFFVVFGFMRGFLRSLTGILGWVLAAVGSLLVLPSLQPLLEHYVGNSLWAFIGLACAVFFIFLLLTFFISDWLVHWVRMSPLKPVDSVLGTLFAFVKAMLLLSVTYWAFIHFYKSDDLPPWLEESYTRPYLEDSVDFMKKTVSDITHDESASVFFKRQFGFLEKLLEKQDTNVVAEHGMHSLEHVHNHDDA
;
A
#
# COMPACT_ATOMS: atom_id res chain seq x y z
N MET A 1 -14.46 10.20 -22.09
CA MET A 1 -15.85 10.21 -21.58
C MET A 1 -16.17 9.09 -20.57
N ILE A 2 -16.04 7.79 -20.92
CA ILE A 2 -16.33 6.69 -19.95
C ILE A 2 -15.41 6.75 -18.73
N PHE A 3 -14.11 6.99 -18.96
CA PHE A 3 -13.13 7.13 -17.88
C PHE A 3 -13.44 8.33 -16.96
N ASP A 4 -13.82 9.48 -17.53
CA ASP A 4 -14.18 10.67 -16.74
C ASP A 4 -15.40 10.39 -15.85
N GLY A 5 -16.39 9.65 -16.35
CA GLY A 5 -17.56 9.22 -15.58
C GLY A 5 -17.20 8.27 -14.43
N LEU A 6 -16.26 7.35 -14.64
CA LEU A 6 -15.75 6.47 -13.58
C LEU A 6 -15.03 7.27 -12.51
N VAL A 7 -14.14 8.19 -12.91
CA VAL A 7 -13.38 9.05 -11.99
C VAL A 7 -14.32 9.93 -11.18
N LEU A 8 -15.27 10.61 -11.82
CA LEU A 8 -16.30 11.40 -11.12
C LEU A 8 -17.14 10.53 -10.18
N GLY A 9 -17.52 9.32 -10.60
CA GLY A 9 -18.28 8.39 -9.78
C GLY A 9 -17.53 7.98 -8.52
N VAL A 10 -16.23 7.66 -8.63
CA VAL A 10 -15.38 7.34 -7.49
C VAL A 10 -15.24 8.54 -6.57
N ILE A 11 -14.94 9.73 -7.11
CA ILE A 11 -14.83 10.95 -6.30
C ILE A 11 -16.14 11.22 -5.56
N ALA A 12 -17.27 11.20 -6.26
CA ALA A 12 -18.58 11.44 -5.67
C ALA A 12 -18.90 10.41 -4.57
N PHE A 13 -18.59 9.13 -4.80
CA PHE A 13 -18.75 8.08 -3.81
C PHE A 13 -17.94 8.37 -2.55
N PHE A 14 -16.66 8.72 -2.69
CA PHE A 14 -15.80 9.02 -1.54
C PHE A 14 -16.18 10.32 -0.82
N VAL A 15 -16.61 11.34 -1.56
CA VAL A 15 -17.10 12.62 -1.01
C VAL A 15 -18.36 12.40 -0.17
N VAL A 16 -19.36 11.69 -0.71
CA VAL A 16 -20.60 11.34 0.01
C VAL A 16 -20.28 10.46 1.23
N PHE A 17 -19.40 9.48 1.06
CA PHE A 17 -19.00 8.59 2.15
C PHE A 17 -18.22 9.31 3.26
N GLY A 18 -17.38 10.28 2.90
CA GLY A 18 -16.68 11.17 3.83
C GLY A 18 -17.65 12.06 4.61
N PHE A 19 -18.64 12.62 3.91
CA PHE A 19 -19.71 13.40 4.53
C PHE A 19 -20.51 12.59 5.55
N MET A 20 -20.81 11.32 5.26
CA MET A 20 -21.54 10.43 6.17
C MET A 20 -20.73 10.00 7.41
N ARG A 21 -19.39 9.98 7.33
CA ARG A 21 -18.52 9.51 8.43
C ARG A 21 -18.00 10.63 9.35
N GLY A 22 -17.87 11.86 8.87
CA GLY A 22 -17.26 12.99 9.60
C GLY A 22 -15.72 12.97 9.61
N PHE A 23 -15.08 14.11 9.90
CA PHE A 23 -13.62 14.24 9.87
C PHE A 23 -12.93 13.39 10.92
N LEU A 24 -13.34 13.48 12.19
CA LEU A 24 -12.67 12.76 13.27
C LEU A 24 -12.62 11.25 13.02
N ARG A 25 -13.69 10.66 12.48
CA ARG A 25 -13.73 9.23 12.14
C ARG A 25 -12.88 8.90 10.93
N SER A 26 -12.77 9.83 9.97
CA SER A 26 -11.92 9.67 8.78
C SER A 26 -10.43 9.81 9.11
N LEU A 27 -10.07 10.80 9.94
CA LEU A 27 -8.72 11.02 10.44
C LEU A 27 -8.25 9.84 11.30
N THR A 28 -9.08 9.37 12.23
CA THR A 28 -8.72 8.23 13.09
C THR A 28 -8.56 6.95 12.27
N GLY A 29 -9.33 6.79 11.18
CA GLY A 29 -9.11 5.72 10.22
C GLY A 29 -7.69 5.75 9.64
N ILE A 30 -7.28 6.89 9.06
CA ILE A 30 -5.93 7.02 8.48
C ILE A 30 -4.83 6.91 9.54
N LEU A 31 -5.01 7.57 10.70
CA LEU A 31 -4.10 7.41 11.82
C LEU A 31 -4.02 5.96 12.28
N GLY A 32 -5.10 5.20 12.24
CA GLY A 32 -5.09 3.79 12.59
C GLY A 32 -4.33 2.92 11.60
N TRP A 33 -4.46 3.18 10.31
CA TRP A 33 -3.64 2.52 9.30
C TRP A 33 -2.16 2.90 9.45
N VAL A 34 -1.84 4.17 9.73
CA VAL A 34 -0.46 4.64 9.95
C VAL A 34 0.13 4.06 11.23
N LEU A 35 -0.58 4.11 12.35
CA LEU A 35 -0.16 3.54 13.63
C LEU A 35 0.00 2.03 13.53
N ALA A 36 -0.86 1.35 12.78
CA ALA A 36 -0.72 -0.08 12.55
C ALA A 36 0.48 -0.41 11.66
N ALA A 37 0.75 0.38 10.62
CA ALA A 37 1.93 0.21 9.80
C ALA A 37 3.21 0.45 10.60
N VAL A 38 3.31 1.57 11.33
CA VAL A 38 4.47 1.91 12.16
C VAL A 38 4.65 0.90 13.28
N GLY A 39 3.58 0.55 14.00
CA GLY A 39 3.59 -0.43 15.08
C GLY A 39 4.05 -1.80 14.59
N SER A 40 3.53 -2.25 13.44
CA SER A 40 3.98 -3.49 12.81
C SER A 40 5.46 -3.43 12.47
N LEU A 41 5.93 -2.37 11.81
CA LEU A 41 7.34 -2.20 11.43
C LEU A 41 8.30 -2.18 12.62
N LEU A 42 7.88 -1.65 13.77
CA LEU A 42 8.72 -1.65 14.98
C LEU A 42 8.82 -3.04 15.61
N VAL A 43 7.76 -3.84 15.54
CA VAL A 43 7.70 -5.16 16.16
C VAL A 43 8.25 -6.26 15.24
N LEU A 44 8.16 -6.08 13.93
CA LEU A 44 8.63 -7.01 12.91
C LEU A 44 10.08 -7.51 13.11
N PRO A 45 11.09 -6.65 13.35
CA PRO A 45 12.47 -7.10 13.53
C PRO A 45 12.67 -7.90 14.83
N SER A 46 11.80 -7.69 15.83
CA SER A 46 11.84 -8.46 17.09
C SER A 46 11.23 -9.86 16.94
N LEU A 47 10.30 -10.04 16.00
CA LEU A 47 9.64 -11.32 15.72
C LEU A 47 10.35 -12.14 14.65
N GLN A 48 11.25 -11.53 13.87
CA GLN A 48 12.07 -12.17 12.85
C GLN A 48 12.85 -13.42 13.33
N PRO A 49 13.60 -13.40 14.46
CA PRO A 49 14.36 -14.60 14.90
C PRO A 49 13.44 -15.77 15.26
N LEU A 50 12.19 -15.49 15.62
CA LEU A 50 11.19 -16.53 15.89
C LEU A 50 10.78 -17.27 14.61
N LEU A 51 10.81 -16.60 13.45
CA LEU A 51 10.48 -17.24 12.16
C LEU A 51 11.57 -18.18 11.68
N GLU A 52 12.84 -17.80 11.82
CA GLU A 52 13.98 -18.61 11.40
C GLU A 52 14.01 -19.98 12.11
N HIS A 53 13.40 -20.07 13.29
CA HIS A 53 13.34 -21.30 14.07
C HIS A 53 12.19 -22.23 13.67
N TYR A 54 11.04 -21.69 13.22
CA TYR A 54 9.80 -22.46 13.05
C TYR A 54 9.41 -22.76 11.60
N VAL A 55 9.86 -21.98 10.60
CA VAL A 55 9.35 -22.12 9.22
C VAL A 55 10.46 -22.14 8.18
N GLY A 56 10.63 -23.28 7.50
CA GLY A 56 11.65 -23.50 6.46
C GLY A 56 11.41 -22.78 5.13
N ASN A 57 10.20 -22.28 4.87
CA ASN A 57 9.88 -21.43 3.71
C ASN A 57 9.83 -19.96 4.15
N SER A 58 10.94 -19.26 3.94
CA SER A 58 11.25 -18.01 4.64
C SER A 58 10.38 -16.82 4.22
N LEU A 59 10.00 -16.73 2.94
CA LEU A 59 9.33 -15.54 2.40
C LEU A 59 7.82 -15.53 2.73
N TRP A 60 7.11 -16.63 2.47
CA TRP A 60 5.68 -16.72 2.77
C TRP A 60 5.39 -16.67 4.27
N ALA A 61 6.27 -17.25 5.09
CA ALA A 61 6.18 -17.15 6.54
C ALA A 61 6.31 -15.70 7.00
N PHE A 62 7.27 -14.96 6.43
CA PHE A 62 7.48 -13.56 6.74
C PHE A 62 6.28 -12.70 6.37
N ILE A 63 5.74 -12.87 5.15
CA ILE A 63 4.52 -12.14 4.73
C ILE A 63 3.37 -12.47 5.68
N GLY A 64 3.18 -13.75 6.01
CA GLY A 64 2.15 -14.19 6.95
C GLY A 64 2.27 -13.52 8.32
N LEU A 65 3.48 -13.44 8.87
CA LEU A 65 3.74 -12.75 10.13
C LEU A 65 3.49 -11.24 10.02
N ALA A 66 4.05 -10.59 9.00
CA ALA A 66 3.89 -9.16 8.78
C ALA A 66 2.41 -8.79 8.68
N CYS A 67 1.63 -9.58 7.94
CA CYS A 67 0.19 -9.46 7.86
C CYS A 67 -0.47 -9.68 9.24
N ALA A 68 -0.14 -10.77 9.95
CA ALA A 68 -0.74 -11.06 11.26
C ALA A 68 -0.51 -9.92 12.27
N VAL A 69 0.74 -9.44 12.38
CA VAL A 69 1.10 -8.33 13.27
C VAL A 69 0.38 -7.05 12.86
N PHE A 70 0.36 -6.74 11.56
CA PHE A 70 -0.37 -5.59 11.04
C PHE A 70 -1.87 -5.65 11.38
N PHE A 71 -2.51 -6.81 11.21
CA PHE A 71 -3.92 -7.00 11.57
C PHE A 71 -4.17 -6.84 13.07
N ILE A 72 -3.26 -7.31 13.93
CA ILE A 72 -3.37 -7.13 15.39
C ILE A 72 -3.35 -5.64 15.75
N PHE A 73 -2.41 -4.87 15.20
CA PHE A 73 -2.36 -3.42 15.44
C PHE A 73 -3.56 -2.68 14.84
N LEU A 74 -4.06 -3.13 13.69
CA LEU A 74 -5.26 -2.57 13.08
C LEU A 74 -6.47 -2.80 13.98
N LEU A 75 -6.61 -4.00 14.55
CA LEU A 75 -7.65 -4.31 15.53
C LEU A 75 -7.51 -3.43 16.78
N LEU A 76 -6.30 -3.31 17.33
CA LEU A 76 -6.03 -2.47 18.49
C LEU A 76 -6.43 -1.01 18.23
N THR A 77 -6.06 -0.47 17.08
CA THR A 77 -6.40 0.91 16.75
C THR A 77 -7.88 1.09 16.47
N PHE A 78 -8.57 0.07 15.94
CA PHE A 78 -10.02 0.09 15.78
C PHE A 78 -10.72 0.27 17.14
N PHE A 79 -10.31 -0.49 18.17
CA PHE A 79 -10.84 -0.32 19.53
C PHE A 79 -10.57 1.08 20.10
N ILE A 80 -9.36 1.61 19.92
CA ILE A 80 -8.98 2.96 20.37
C ILE A 80 -9.81 4.04 19.65
N SER A 81 -10.13 3.80 18.37
CA SER A 81 -10.86 4.77 17.55
C SER A 81 -12.26 5.04 18.07
N ASP A 82 -12.98 3.99 18.45
CA ASP A 82 -14.34 4.13 18.97
C ASP A 82 -14.35 4.79 20.35
N TRP A 83 -13.32 4.54 21.16
CA TRP A 83 -13.12 5.25 22.42
C TRP A 83 -12.87 6.75 22.18
N LEU A 84 -11.90 7.11 21.34
CA LEU A 84 -11.53 8.50 21.05
C LEU A 84 -12.71 9.32 20.50
N VAL A 85 -13.50 8.74 19.59
CA VAL A 85 -14.67 9.40 19.01
C VAL A 85 -15.76 9.66 20.07
N HIS A 86 -15.87 8.83 21.10
CA HIS A 86 -16.83 9.05 22.18
C HIS A 86 -16.44 10.25 23.06
N TRP A 87 -15.14 10.44 23.34
CA TRP A 87 -14.63 11.55 24.15
C TRP A 87 -14.76 12.92 23.46
N VAL A 88 -14.51 13.00 22.15
CA VAL A 88 -14.54 14.27 21.41
C VAL A 88 -15.97 14.79 21.15
N ARG A 89 -17.00 13.94 21.31
CA ARG A 89 -18.42 14.29 21.06
C ARG A 89 -19.05 15.30 22.03
N MET A 90 -18.30 15.83 23.01
CA MET A 90 -18.80 16.85 23.93
C MET A 90 -18.74 18.30 23.39
N SER A 91 -18.25 18.53 22.16
CA SER A 91 -18.07 19.89 21.61
C SER A 91 -19.10 20.25 20.49
N PRO A 92 -19.67 21.48 20.49
CA PRO A 92 -20.69 21.93 19.51
C PRO A 92 -20.18 22.22 18.08
N LEU A 93 -18.92 21.89 17.73
CA LEU A 93 -18.29 22.19 16.43
C LEU A 93 -18.61 21.18 15.29
N LYS A 94 -19.68 20.40 15.46
CA LYS A 94 -20.10 19.29 14.57
C LYS A 94 -20.21 19.63 13.05
N PRO A 95 -20.64 20.84 12.63
CA PRO A 95 -20.73 21.19 11.19
C PRO A 95 -19.38 21.48 10.52
N VAL A 96 -18.42 22.04 11.26
CA VAL A 96 -17.07 22.30 10.72
C VAL A 96 -16.31 20.98 10.55
N ASP A 97 -16.52 20.03 11.48
CA ASP A 97 -15.94 18.69 11.42
C ASP A 97 -16.44 17.89 10.20
N SER A 98 -17.67 18.07 9.72
CA SER A 98 -18.15 17.35 8.54
C SER A 98 -17.59 17.90 7.22
N VAL A 99 -17.36 19.22 7.12
CA VAL A 99 -16.76 19.85 5.92
C VAL A 99 -15.29 19.47 5.78
N LEU A 100 -14.52 19.52 6.87
CA LEU A 100 -13.11 19.06 6.88
C LEU A 100 -12.99 17.58 6.53
N GLY A 101 -13.96 16.76 6.95
CA GLY A 101 -13.99 15.33 6.69
C GLY A 101 -14.23 15.02 5.23
N THR A 102 -15.13 15.79 4.61
CA THR A 102 -15.37 15.73 3.18
C THR A 102 -14.12 16.11 2.38
N LEU A 103 -13.44 17.20 2.76
CA LEU A 103 -12.20 17.64 2.09
C LEU A 103 -11.08 16.59 2.22
N PHE A 104 -10.91 16.01 3.39
CA PHE A 104 -9.92 14.96 3.62
C PHE A 104 -10.23 13.68 2.84
N ALA A 105 -11.51 13.28 2.80
CA ALA A 105 -11.94 12.13 2.00
C ALA A 105 -11.72 12.35 0.49
N PHE A 106 -11.91 13.59 0.01
CA PHE A 106 -11.60 13.98 -1.36
C PHE A 106 -10.10 13.83 -1.68
N VAL A 107 -9.22 14.37 -0.83
CA VAL A 107 -7.76 14.23 -1.00
C VAL A 107 -7.36 12.75 -1.04
N LYS A 108 -7.92 11.92 -0.16
CA LYS A 108 -7.67 10.47 -0.16
C LYS A 108 -8.15 9.79 -1.44
N ALA A 109 -9.33 10.17 -1.95
CA ALA A 109 -9.86 9.64 -3.20
C ALA A 109 -8.96 10.00 -4.39
N MET A 110 -8.49 11.24 -4.45
CA MET A 110 -7.51 11.70 -5.44
C MET A 110 -6.21 10.90 -5.37
N LEU A 111 -5.68 10.69 -4.16
CA LEU A 111 -4.48 9.88 -3.95
C LEU A 111 -4.68 8.45 -4.45
N LEU A 112 -5.81 7.82 -4.09
CA LEU A 112 -6.11 6.45 -4.49
C LEU A 112 -6.26 6.31 -6.01
N LEU A 113 -6.93 7.29 -6.65
CA LEU A 113 -7.05 7.34 -8.11
C LEU A 113 -5.70 7.55 -8.79
N SER A 114 -4.82 8.38 -8.22
CA SER A 114 -3.47 8.62 -8.75
C SER A 114 -2.61 7.36 -8.70
N VAL A 115 -2.63 6.65 -7.57
CA VAL A 115 -1.93 5.35 -7.43
C VAL A 115 -2.50 4.32 -8.39
N THR A 116 -3.83 4.25 -8.52
CA THR A 116 -4.50 3.32 -9.44
C THR A 116 -4.15 3.63 -10.89
N TYR A 117 -4.18 4.91 -11.28
CA TYR A 117 -3.77 5.34 -12.62
C TYR A 117 -2.30 5.03 -12.89
N TRP A 118 -1.41 5.34 -11.93
CA TRP A 118 0.01 5.02 -12.03
C TRP A 118 0.28 3.51 -12.18
N ALA A 119 -0.42 2.68 -11.40
CA ALA A 119 -0.34 1.24 -11.54
C ALA A 119 -0.86 0.77 -12.91
N PHE A 120 -1.95 1.37 -13.41
CA PHE A 120 -2.53 1.04 -14.71
C PHE A 120 -1.60 1.36 -15.87
N ILE A 121 -0.99 2.56 -15.89
CA ILE A 121 0.00 2.94 -16.93
C ILE A 121 1.32 2.17 -16.82
N HIS A 122 1.62 1.57 -15.67
CA HIS A 122 2.80 0.72 -15.51
C HIS A 122 2.51 -0.73 -15.95
N PHE A 123 1.26 -1.18 -15.78
CA PHE A 123 0.82 -2.50 -16.19
C PHE A 123 0.56 -2.62 -17.70
N TYR A 124 0.10 -1.54 -18.32
CA TYR A 124 0.04 -1.39 -19.78
C TYR A 124 1.35 -0.77 -20.27
N LYS A 125 1.98 -1.32 -21.32
CA LYS A 125 3.13 -0.63 -21.96
C LYS A 125 2.65 0.73 -22.47
N SER A 126 3.44 1.77 -22.21
CA SER A 126 3.07 3.18 -22.45
C SER A 126 2.68 3.52 -23.90
N ASP A 127 2.90 2.62 -24.86
CA ASP A 127 2.55 2.78 -26.27
C ASP A 127 1.14 2.27 -26.63
N ASP A 128 0.46 1.57 -25.72
CA ASP A 128 -0.84 0.91 -25.96
C ASP A 128 -1.90 1.44 -24.98
N LEU A 129 -1.87 2.75 -24.70
CA LEU A 129 -2.93 3.37 -23.91
C LEU A 129 -4.24 3.32 -24.70
N PRO A 130 -5.33 2.84 -24.09
CA PRO A 130 -6.58 2.77 -24.81
C PRO A 130 -7.13 4.17 -25.11
N PRO A 131 -7.83 4.36 -26.25
CA PRO A 131 -8.26 5.68 -26.73
C PRO A 131 -9.13 6.44 -25.72
N TRP A 132 -9.91 5.72 -24.89
CA TRP A 132 -10.76 6.30 -23.86
C TRP A 132 -10.00 6.93 -22.68
N LEU A 133 -8.70 6.65 -22.55
CA LEU A 133 -7.79 7.19 -21.55
C LEU A 133 -6.93 8.32 -22.12
N GLU A 134 -6.52 8.22 -23.38
CA GLU A 134 -5.79 9.29 -24.09
C GLU A 134 -6.63 10.57 -24.25
N GLU A 135 -7.93 10.43 -24.55
CA GLU A 135 -8.85 11.56 -24.76
C GLU A 135 -9.48 12.11 -23.46
N SER A 136 -9.03 11.66 -22.28
CA SER A 136 -9.64 12.07 -21.01
C SER A 136 -9.20 13.48 -20.58
N TYR A 137 -10.18 14.33 -20.24
CA TYR A 137 -9.93 15.64 -19.61
C TYR A 137 -9.31 15.54 -18.21
N THR A 138 -9.51 14.41 -17.53
CA THR A 138 -9.05 14.21 -16.16
C THR A 138 -7.60 13.72 -16.08
N ARG A 139 -7.02 13.34 -17.23
CA ARG A 139 -5.65 12.85 -17.37
C ARG A 139 -4.58 13.83 -16.82
N PRO A 140 -4.51 15.11 -17.24
CA PRO A 140 -3.46 16.02 -16.75
C PRO A 140 -3.51 16.21 -15.22
N TYR A 141 -4.70 16.24 -14.62
CA TYR A 141 -4.84 16.32 -13.16
C TYR A 141 -4.32 15.08 -12.43
N LEU A 142 -4.46 13.90 -13.02
CA LEU A 142 -3.92 12.66 -12.48
C LEU A 142 -2.39 12.60 -12.64
N GLU A 143 -1.85 13.06 -13.77
CA GLU A 143 -0.41 13.16 -14.00
C GLU A 143 0.25 14.11 -12.99
N ASP A 144 -0.32 15.31 -12.78
CA ASP A 144 0.15 16.26 -11.76
C ASP A 144 0.12 15.66 -10.35
N SER A 145 -0.93 14.89 -10.04
CA SER A 145 -1.08 14.23 -8.74
C SER A 145 -0.06 13.10 -8.55
N VAL A 146 0.24 12.35 -9.62
CA VAL A 146 1.27 11.31 -9.62
C VAL A 146 2.66 11.93 -9.45
N ASP A 147 2.93 13.06 -10.09
CA ASP A 147 4.21 13.76 -9.94
C ASP A 147 4.38 14.36 -8.56
N PHE A 148 3.32 14.93 -7.98
CA PHE A 148 3.30 15.34 -6.58
C PHE A 148 3.57 14.15 -5.64
N MET A 149 2.95 12.99 -5.89
CA MET A 149 3.19 11.77 -5.13
C MET A 149 4.64 11.30 -5.25
N LYS A 150 5.19 11.21 -6.48
CA LYS A 150 6.59 10.82 -6.71
C LYS A 150 7.56 11.76 -6.02
N LYS A 151 7.31 13.07 -6.10
CA LYS A 151 8.12 14.08 -5.42
C LYS A 151 8.09 13.87 -3.90
N THR A 152 6.90 13.66 -3.34
CA THR A 152 6.72 13.42 -1.89
C THR A 152 7.43 12.14 -1.44
N VAL A 153 7.28 11.05 -2.20
CA VAL A 153 7.97 9.78 -1.91
C VAL A 153 9.48 9.93 -2.02
N SER A 154 9.96 10.64 -3.05
CA SER A 154 11.38 10.94 -3.22
C SER A 154 11.93 11.74 -2.05
N ASP A 155 11.22 12.77 -1.60
CA ASP A 155 11.61 13.63 -0.47
C ASP A 155 11.71 12.83 0.84
N ILE A 156 10.73 11.96 1.11
CA ILE A 156 10.75 11.04 2.25
C ILE A 156 11.91 10.04 2.14
N THR A 157 12.27 9.60 0.93
CA THR A 157 13.36 8.64 0.72
C THR A 157 14.75 9.29 0.78
N HIS A 158 14.86 10.57 0.43
CA HIS A 158 16.10 11.34 0.53
C HIS A 158 16.47 11.69 1.97
N ASP A 159 15.51 11.61 2.90
CA ASP A 159 15.82 11.69 4.33
C ASP A 159 16.69 10.50 4.76
N GLU A 160 17.87 10.80 5.26
CA GLU A 160 18.85 9.80 5.69
C GLU A 160 18.27 8.89 6.78
N SER A 161 17.43 9.43 7.67
CA SER A 161 16.81 8.67 8.75
C SER A 161 15.77 7.68 8.23
N ALA A 162 14.93 8.12 7.30
CA ALA A 162 13.93 7.25 6.66
C ALA A 162 14.58 6.14 5.84
N SER A 163 15.59 6.44 5.02
CA SER A 163 16.28 5.42 4.21
C SER A 163 17.02 4.39 5.07
N VAL A 164 17.69 4.81 6.16
CA VAL A 164 18.31 3.92 7.14
C VAL A 164 17.25 3.05 7.84
N PHE A 165 16.11 3.63 8.22
CA PHE A 165 15.00 2.89 8.81
C PHE A 165 14.47 1.83 7.84
N PHE A 166 14.11 2.21 6.61
CA PHE A 166 13.59 1.30 5.59
C PHE A 166 14.58 0.19 5.25
N LYS A 167 15.86 0.51 5.05
CA LYS A 167 16.91 -0.48 4.78
C LYS A 167 17.10 -1.46 5.94
N ARG A 168 16.98 -0.99 7.18
CA ARG A 168 17.02 -1.86 8.36
C ARG A 168 15.82 -2.80 8.44
N GLN A 169 14.62 -2.33 8.09
CA GLN A 169 13.40 -3.14 8.13
C GLN A 169 13.30 -4.12 6.95
N PHE A 170 13.62 -3.66 5.74
CA PHE A 170 13.38 -4.38 4.50
C PHE A 170 14.63 -5.01 3.88
N GLY A 171 15.84 -4.62 4.29
CA GLY A 171 17.09 -5.19 3.76
C GLY A 171 17.28 -6.68 4.10
N PHE A 172 16.56 -7.20 5.10
CA PHE A 172 16.47 -8.65 5.32
C PHE A 172 15.64 -9.35 4.23
N LEU A 173 14.59 -8.71 3.73
CA LEU A 173 13.77 -9.30 2.65
C LEU A 173 14.53 -9.39 1.35
N GLU A 174 15.38 -8.41 1.04
CA GLU A 174 16.28 -8.51 -0.11
C GLU A 174 17.14 -9.78 -0.03
N LYS A 175 17.68 -10.09 1.15
CA LYS A 175 18.44 -11.34 1.36
C LYS A 175 17.58 -12.60 1.23
N LEU A 176 16.32 -12.56 1.66
CA LEU A 176 15.39 -13.67 1.50
C LEU A 176 14.98 -13.89 0.04
N LEU A 177 14.73 -12.79 -0.68
CA LEU A 177 14.42 -12.79 -2.11
C LEU A 177 15.60 -13.37 -2.91
N GLU A 178 16.81 -12.87 -2.66
CA GLU A 178 18.02 -13.35 -3.31
C GLU A 178 18.26 -14.85 -3.05
N LYS A 179 18.11 -15.29 -1.80
CA LYS A 179 18.24 -16.72 -1.45
C LYS A 179 17.19 -17.58 -2.16
N GLN A 180 15.97 -17.08 -2.31
CA GLN A 180 14.89 -17.81 -2.98
C GLN A 180 15.08 -17.86 -4.50
N ASP A 181 15.46 -16.75 -5.14
CA ASP A 181 15.79 -16.72 -6.57
C ASP A 181 16.95 -17.67 -6.89
N THR A 182 17.97 -17.72 -6.04
CA THR A 182 19.12 -18.63 -6.21
C THR A 182 18.70 -20.11 -6.16
N ASN A 183 17.78 -20.47 -5.25
CA ASN A 183 17.26 -21.83 -5.15
C ASN A 183 16.39 -22.21 -6.36
N VAL A 184 15.55 -21.30 -6.85
CA VAL A 184 14.69 -21.53 -8.04
C VAL A 184 15.54 -21.72 -9.30
N VAL A 185 16.61 -20.95 -9.47
CA VAL A 185 17.55 -21.10 -10.59
C VAL A 185 18.29 -22.44 -10.53
N ALA A 186 18.67 -22.90 -9.33
CA ALA A 186 19.33 -24.19 -9.14
C ALA A 186 18.42 -25.38 -9.48
N GLU A 187 17.13 -25.35 -9.08
CA GLU A 187 16.15 -26.38 -9.48
C GLU A 187 15.88 -26.38 -10.98
N HIS A 188 15.71 -25.20 -11.59
CA HIS A 188 15.42 -25.10 -13.03
C HIS A 188 16.60 -25.54 -13.91
N GLY A 189 17.84 -25.29 -13.45
CA GLY A 189 19.06 -25.79 -14.09
C GLY A 189 19.17 -27.31 -14.05
N MET A 190 18.82 -27.96 -12.93
CA MET A 190 18.85 -29.43 -12.82
C MET A 190 17.79 -30.11 -13.70
N HIS A 191 16.57 -29.55 -13.76
CA HIS A 191 15.49 -30.10 -14.60
C HIS A 191 15.80 -29.99 -16.11
N SER A 192 16.57 -28.97 -16.50
CA SER A 192 17.03 -28.80 -17.89
C SER A 192 18.08 -29.83 -18.29
N LEU A 193 18.95 -30.25 -17.36
CA LEU A 193 19.97 -31.28 -17.63
C LEU A 193 19.36 -32.69 -17.69
N GLU A 194 18.29 -32.95 -16.96
CA GLU A 194 17.58 -34.23 -16.98
C GLU A 194 16.80 -34.44 -18.30
N HIS A 195 16.22 -33.37 -18.87
CA HIS A 195 15.59 -33.43 -20.20
C HIS A 195 16.58 -33.61 -21.36
N VAL A 196 17.79 -33.07 -21.23
CA VAL A 196 18.84 -33.26 -22.25
C VAL A 196 19.35 -34.71 -22.23
N HIS A 197 19.50 -35.32 -21.05
CA HIS A 197 19.98 -36.70 -20.97
C HIS A 197 18.95 -37.72 -21.48
N ASN A 198 17.65 -37.48 -21.29
CA ASN A 198 16.59 -38.40 -21.74
C ASN A 198 16.34 -38.35 -23.27
N HIS A 199 16.90 -37.38 -24.01
CA HIS A 199 16.75 -37.31 -25.46
C HIS A 199 17.88 -38.02 -26.23
N ASP A 200 19.00 -38.31 -25.57
CA ASP A 200 20.15 -39.02 -26.15
C ASP A 200 20.05 -40.57 -26.02
N ASP A 201 19.08 -41.06 -25.24
CA ASP A 201 18.88 -42.50 -24.95
C ASP A 201 17.70 -43.16 -25.72
N ALA A 202 17.12 -42.47 -26.72
CA ALA A 202 16.01 -42.98 -27.57
C ALA A 202 16.38 -42.93 -29.07
#